data_AF-A0A431JXE4-F1
#
_entry.id   AF-A0A431JXE4-F1
#
_cell.length_a   1.000
_cell.length_b   1.000
_cell.length_c   1.000
_cell.angle_alpha   90.00
_cell.angle_beta   90.00
_cell.angle_gamma   90.00
#
_symmetry.space_group_name_H-M   'P 1'
#
loop_
_entity.id
_entity.type
_entity.pdbx_description
1 polymer ?
#
loop_
_entity_poly.entity_id
_entity_poly.type
_entity_poly.pdbx_seq_one_letter_code
_entity_poly.pdbx_strand_id
1 'polypeptide(L)'
;KPPGIIGRCLKQMQFYGSGIFKGEKEPFPPTPEVNFNALQAVTYWSIMYLVLPVVIATGLIFLYPQFAPDRLFGLDGLLPIALVHYLGAAAIVLFAVSHIYLGTMGPKVSSLFKMMISGWYEH
;
A
#
# COMPACT_ATOMS: atom_id res chain seq x y z
N LYS A 1 -18.83 -7.09 -20.66
CA LYS A 1 -18.86 -6.53 -19.29
C LYS A 1 -17.44 -6.11 -18.93
N PRO A 2 -17.20 -4.95 -18.31
CA PRO A 2 -15.88 -4.62 -17.82
C PRO A 2 -15.41 -5.72 -16.86
N PRO A 3 -14.10 -6.05 -16.81
CA PRO A 3 -13.59 -7.02 -15.85
C PRO A 3 -13.94 -6.58 -14.43
N GLY A 4 -14.35 -7.53 -13.57
CA GLY A 4 -14.62 -7.26 -12.17
C GLY A 4 -13.39 -6.71 -11.43
N ILE A 5 -13.57 -6.19 -10.22
CA ILE A 5 -12.49 -5.54 -9.43
C ILE A 5 -11.24 -6.44 -9.35
N ILE A 6 -11.42 -7.73 -9.06
CA ILE A 6 -10.32 -8.70 -9.01
C ILE A 6 -9.57 -8.78 -10.35
N GLY A 7 -10.30 -8.87 -11.46
CA GLY A 7 -9.69 -8.91 -12.80
C GLY A 7 -8.92 -7.63 -13.14
N ARG A 8 -9.41 -6.47 -12.70
CA ARG A 8 -8.70 -5.19 -12.85
C ARG A 8 -7.42 -5.16 -12.02
N CYS A 9 -7.47 -5.63 -10.77
CA CYS A 9 -6.30 -5.71 -9.90
C CYS A 9 -5.23 -6.65 -10.47
N LEU A 10 -5.63 -7.84 -10.94
CA LEU A 10 -4.70 -8.81 -11.54
C LEU A 10 -4.04 -8.25 -12.81
N LYS A 11 -4.82 -7.60 -13.68
CA LYS A 11 -4.27 -6.98 -14.90
C LYS A 11 -3.28 -5.85 -14.56
N GLN A 12 -3.58 -5.02 -13.56
CA GLN A 12 -2.66 -3.97 -13.13
C GLN A 12 -1.40 -4.56 -12.48
N MET A 13 -1.53 -5.62 -11.69
CA MET A 13 -0.39 -6.31 -11.06
C MET A 13 0.56 -6.89 -12.12
N GLN A 14 0.02 -7.53 -13.16
CA GLN A 14 0.82 -8.03 -14.29
C GLN A 14 1.53 -6.89 -15.03
N PHE A 15 0.83 -5.76 -15.25
CA PHE A 15 1.42 -4.58 -15.86
C PHE A 15 2.58 -4.02 -15.02
N TYR A 16 2.41 -3.86 -13.71
CA TYR A 16 3.48 -3.39 -12.82
C TYR A 16 4.64 -4.37 -12.72
N GLY A 17 4.38 -5.69 -12.76
CA GLY A 17 5.43 -6.70 -12.66
C GLY A 17 6.25 -6.90 -13.95
N SER A 18 5.66 -6.69 -15.13
CA SER A 18 6.35 -6.97 -16.41
C SER A 18 6.04 -5.96 -17.51
N GLY A 19 4.80 -5.50 -17.63
CA GLY A 19 4.35 -4.64 -18.72
C GLY A 19 5.07 -3.28 -18.77
N ILE A 20 5.37 -2.68 -17.61
CA ILE A 20 6.14 -1.42 -17.52
C ILE A 20 7.49 -1.57 -18.22
N PHE A 21 8.22 -2.65 -17.96
CA PHE A 21 9.55 -2.88 -18.52
C PHE A 21 9.53 -3.17 -20.03
N LYS A 22 8.38 -3.61 -20.55
CA LYS A 22 8.16 -3.86 -21.97
C LYS A 22 7.67 -2.64 -22.74
N GLY A 23 7.43 -1.51 -22.06
CA GLY A 23 6.83 -0.32 -22.66
C GLY A 23 5.38 -0.54 -23.09
N GLU A 24 4.67 -1.47 -22.44
CA GLU A 24 3.24 -1.69 -22.71
C GLU A 24 2.42 -0.47 -22.29
N LYS A 25 1.26 -0.28 -22.92
CA LYS A 25 0.34 0.80 -22.53
C LYS A 25 -0.33 0.47 -21.20
N GLU A 26 -0.41 1.45 -20.29
CA GLU A 26 -1.07 1.28 -19.00
C GLU A 26 -2.54 0.81 -19.18
N PRO A 27 -2.97 -0.28 -18.50
CA PRO A 27 -4.31 -0.83 -18.66
C PRO A 27 -5.44 0.09 -18.19
N PHE A 28 -5.19 0.88 -17.14
CA PHE A 28 -6.17 1.75 -16.48
C PHE A 28 -5.52 3.10 -16.15
N PRO A 29 -5.32 3.98 -17.16
CA PRO A 29 -4.69 5.27 -16.93
C PRO A 29 -5.55 6.15 -16.03
N PRO A 30 -4.94 7.03 -15.22
CA PRO A 30 -5.67 7.99 -14.40
C PRO A 30 -6.46 8.97 -15.28
N THR A 31 -7.61 9.39 -14.78
CA THR A 31 -8.52 10.38 -15.40
C THR A 31 -8.91 11.41 -14.33
N PRO A 32 -9.37 12.62 -14.70
CA PRO A 32 -9.82 13.62 -13.72
C PRO A 32 -10.91 13.10 -12.77
N GLU A 33 -11.73 12.15 -13.21
CA GLU A 33 -12.80 11.54 -12.43
C GLU A 33 -12.30 10.35 -11.59
N VAL A 34 -11.23 9.68 -12.03
CA VAL A 34 -10.69 8.47 -11.39
C VAL A 34 -9.18 8.57 -11.33
N ASN A 35 -8.68 9.05 -10.19
CA ASN A 35 -7.26 9.27 -9.94
C ASN A 35 -6.48 7.97 -9.68
N PHE A 36 -7.15 6.90 -9.23
CA PHE A 36 -6.52 5.62 -8.89
C PHE A 36 -7.07 4.47 -9.72
N ASN A 37 -6.19 3.58 -10.16
CA ASN A 37 -6.64 2.27 -10.63
C ASN A 37 -7.12 1.41 -9.44
N ALA A 38 -7.81 0.31 -9.75
CA ALA A 38 -8.42 -0.56 -8.72
C ALA A 38 -7.37 -1.15 -7.75
N LEU A 39 -6.19 -1.52 -8.24
CA LEU A 39 -5.12 -2.07 -7.40
C LEU A 39 -4.58 -1.03 -6.42
N GLN A 40 -4.32 0.19 -6.90
CA GLN A 40 -3.86 1.30 -6.08
C GLN A 40 -4.90 1.67 -5.01
N ALA A 41 -6.16 1.81 -5.40
CA ALA A 41 -7.24 2.17 -4.47
C ALA A 41 -7.41 1.14 -3.34
N VAL A 42 -7.48 -0.15 -3.68
CA VAL A 42 -7.62 -1.23 -2.69
C VAL A 42 -6.39 -1.31 -1.78
N THR A 43 -5.18 -1.21 -2.37
CA THR A 43 -3.93 -1.27 -1.60
C THR A 43 -3.81 -0.10 -0.65
N TYR A 44 -4.03 1.12 -1.13
CA TYR A 44 -3.95 2.33 -0.31
C TYR A 44 -4.95 2.30 0.84
N TRP A 45 -6.20 1.94 0.55
CA TRP A 45 -7.24 1.81 1.58
C TRP A 45 -6.84 0.76 2.64
N SER A 46 -6.35 -0.40 2.21
CA SER A 46 -5.94 -1.48 3.12
C SER A 46 -4.77 -1.05 4.01
N ILE A 47 -3.76 -0.40 3.44
CA ILE A 47 -2.60 0.06 4.23
C ILE A 47 -3.01 1.16 5.20
N MET A 48 -3.76 2.17 4.74
CA MET A 48 -4.11 3.34 5.57
C MET A 48 -5.13 3.06 6.66
N TYR A 49 -6.15 2.24 6.39
CA TYR A 49 -7.28 2.06 7.30
C TYR A 49 -7.31 0.71 8.01
N LEU A 50 -6.48 -0.25 7.60
CA LEU A 50 -6.37 -1.55 8.26
C LEU A 50 -4.98 -1.77 8.87
N VAL A 51 -3.93 -1.75 8.06
CA VAL A 51 -2.57 -2.10 8.54
C VAL A 51 -1.99 -1.02 9.46
N LEU A 52 -2.05 0.24 9.05
CA LEU A 52 -1.46 1.34 9.81
C LEU A 52 -2.07 1.49 11.21
N PRO A 53 -3.41 1.47 11.41
CA PRO A 53 -4.00 1.51 12.74
C PRO A 53 -3.58 0.32 13.62
N VAL A 54 -3.47 -0.88 13.05
CA VAL A 54 -3.02 -2.08 13.76
C VAL A 54 -1.56 -1.95 14.21
N VAL A 55 -0.68 -1.46 13.34
CA VAL A 55 0.74 -1.23 13.69
C VAL A 55 0.88 -0.16 14.75
N ILE A 56 0.09 0.93 14.68
CA ILE A 56 0.06 1.97 15.72
C ILE A 56 -0.40 1.38 17.05
N ALA A 57 -1.53 0.66 17.07
CA ALA A 57 -2.07 0.06 18.29
C ALA A 57 -1.08 -0.92 18.94
N THR A 58 -0.50 -1.83 18.16
CA THR A 58 0.50 -2.78 18.66
C THR A 58 1.80 -2.08 19.09
N GLY A 59 2.22 -1.02 18.41
CA GLY A 59 3.37 -0.21 18.80
C GLY A 59 3.14 0.55 20.12
N LEU A 60 1.92 1.03 20.36
CA LEU A 60 1.55 1.62 21.66
C LEU A 60 1.58 0.60 22.79
N ILE A 61 1.19 -0.65 22.55
CA ILE A 61 1.31 -1.73 23.54
C ILE A 61 2.79 -2.00 23.85
N PHE A 62 3.68 -1.93 22.86
CA PHE A 62 5.11 -2.03 23.11
C PHE A 62 5.70 -0.86 23.89
N LEU A 63 5.18 0.36 23.68
CA LEU A 63 5.59 1.53 24.46
C LEU A 63 5.09 1.44 25.91
N TYR A 64 3.95 0.77 26.13
CA TYR A 64 3.29 0.62 27.43
C TYR A 64 2.94 -0.85 27.71
N PRO A 65 3.95 -1.70 27.98
CA PRO A 65 3.76 -3.15 28.09
C PRO A 65 2.85 -3.55 29.25
N GLN A 66 2.59 -2.68 30.23
CA GLN A 66 1.61 -2.90 31.28
C GLN A 66 0.16 -3.08 30.77
N PHE A 67 -0.14 -2.64 29.54
CA PHE A 67 -1.43 -2.88 28.91
C PHE A 67 -1.46 -4.16 28.07
N ALA A 68 -0.33 -4.86 27.95
CA ALA A 68 -0.31 -6.17 27.31
C ALA A 68 -0.99 -7.20 28.22
N PRO A 69 -1.79 -8.12 27.66
CA PRO A 69 -2.33 -9.23 28.44
C PRO A 69 -1.20 -10.17 28.87
N ASP A 70 -1.30 -10.77 30.07
CA ASP A 70 -0.31 -11.74 30.54
C ASP A 70 -0.20 -12.95 29.60
N ARG A 71 -1.34 -13.38 29.05
CA ARG A 71 -1.42 -14.46 28.06
C ARG A 71 -2.39 -14.14 26.94
N LEU A 72 -2.03 -14.56 25.73
CA LEU A 72 -2.89 -14.48 24.56
C LEU A 72 -2.71 -15.75 23.72
N PHE A 73 -3.81 -16.42 23.37
CA PHE A 73 -3.79 -17.71 22.66
C PHE A 73 -2.93 -18.80 23.33
N GLY A 74 -2.80 -18.78 24.66
CA GLY A 74 -1.98 -19.73 25.42
C GLY A 74 -0.48 -19.44 25.39
N LEU A 75 -0.05 -18.36 24.74
CA LEU A 75 1.32 -17.85 24.71
C LEU A 75 1.46 -16.65 25.65
N ASP A 76 2.70 -16.21 25.89
CA ASP A 76 2.99 -14.87 26.43
C ASP A 76 2.27 -13.83 25.56
N GLY A 77 1.48 -12.95 26.18
CA GLY A 77 0.61 -12.05 25.41
C GLY A 77 1.38 -11.07 24.53
N LEU A 78 2.65 -10.80 24.81
CA LEU A 78 3.49 -9.94 24.01
C LEU A 78 3.90 -10.60 22.68
N LEU A 79 4.00 -11.93 22.63
CA LEU A 79 4.50 -12.65 21.46
C LEU A 79 3.58 -12.53 20.23
N PRO A 80 2.26 -12.79 20.32
CA PRO A 80 1.38 -12.59 19.17
C PRO A 80 1.27 -11.12 18.75
N ILE A 81 1.32 -10.19 19.72
CA ILE A 81 1.31 -8.74 19.46
C ILE A 81 2.55 -8.35 18.66
N ALA A 82 3.71 -8.88 19.05
CA ALA A 82 4.97 -8.68 18.35
C ALA A 82 4.92 -9.21 16.92
N LEU A 83 4.39 -10.41 16.72
CA LEU A 83 4.25 -11.01 15.40
C LEU A 83 3.38 -10.13 14.49
N VAL A 84 2.22 -9.70 14.98
CA VAL A 84 1.32 -8.80 14.23
C VAL A 84 2.01 -7.48 13.90
N HIS A 85 2.72 -6.88 14.87
CA HIS A 85 3.44 -5.63 14.66
C HIS A 85 4.51 -5.76 13.56
N TYR A 86 5.36 -6.78 13.63
CA TYR A 86 6.44 -6.97 12.66
C TYR A 86 5.93 -7.32 11.27
N LEU A 87 4.88 -8.14 11.14
CA LEU A 87 4.25 -8.44 9.85
C LEU A 87 3.62 -7.18 9.25
N GLY A 88 2.91 -6.38 10.05
CA GLY A 88 2.33 -5.11 9.61
C GLY A 88 3.40 -4.09 9.20
N ALA A 89 4.47 -3.97 9.98
CA ALA A 89 5.61 -3.11 9.67
C ALA A 89 6.29 -3.53 8.36
N ALA A 90 6.52 -4.82 8.15
CA ALA A 90 7.05 -5.35 6.91
C ALA A 90 6.15 -5.03 5.71
N ALA A 91 4.82 -5.17 5.85
CA ALA A 91 3.86 -4.80 4.82
C ALA A 91 3.90 -3.30 4.48
N ILE A 92 4.01 -2.42 5.48
CA ILE A 92 4.15 -0.97 5.29
C ILE A 92 5.45 -0.64 4.55
N VAL A 93 6.57 -1.28 4.91
CA VAL A 93 7.86 -1.07 4.24
C VAL A 93 7.78 -1.50 2.77
N LEU A 94 7.23 -2.68 2.49
CA LEU A 94 7.04 -3.16 1.11
C LEU A 94 6.13 -2.23 0.30
N PHE A 95 5.06 -1.74 0.91
CA PHE A 95 4.19 -0.73 0.31
C PHE A 95 4.95 0.55 0.02
N ALA A 96 5.73 1.08 0.97
CA ALA A 96 6.49 2.32 0.79
C ALA A 96 7.50 2.20 -0.37
N VAL A 97 8.26 1.10 -0.43
CA VAL A 97 9.20 0.83 -1.53
C VAL A 97 8.47 0.81 -2.87
N SER A 98 7.37 0.05 -2.96
CA SER A 98 6.57 -0.06 -4.18
C SER A 98 5.93 1.27 -4.58
N HIS A 99 5.44 2.03 -3.59
CA HIS A 99 4.79 3.32 -3.78
C HIS A 99 5.77 4.38 -4.29
N ILE A 100 6.95 4.46 -3.68
CA ILE A 100 8.02 5.38 -4.12
C ILE A 100 8.47 5.01 -5.53
N TYR A 101 8.68 3.72 -5.80
CA TYR A 101 9.03 3.25 -7.14
C TYR A 101 7.97 3.61 -8.19
N LEU A 102 6.69 3.36 -7.93
CA LEU A 102 5.63 3.74 -8.88
C LEU A 102 5.51 5.26 -9.02
N GLY A 103 5.82 6.03 -7.98
CA GLY A 103 5.89 7.49 -8.02
C GLY A 103 7.00 8.02 -8.95
N THR A 104 8.03 7.24 -9.27
CA THR A 104 9.06 7.65 -10.23
C THR A 104 8.71 7.36 -11.69
N MET A 105 7.59 6.68 -11.96
CA MET A 105 7.18 6.24 -13.31
C MET A 105 6.34 7.28 -14.08
N GLY A 106 6.43 8.55 -13.71
CA GLY A 106 5.84 9.65 -14.48
C GLY A 106 6.66 10.03 -15.71
N PRO A 107 6.20 11.02 -16.51
CA PRO A 107 6.96 11.58 -17.63
C PRO A 107 8.38 12.02 -17.24
N LYS A 108 8.53 12.52 -16.01
CA LYS A 108 9.81 12.69 -15.32
C LYS A 108 9.72 12.00 -13.96
N VAL A 109 10.88 11.61 -13.43
CA VAL A 109 11.03 10.97 -12.11
C VAL A 109 10.33 11.77 -10.99
N SER A 110 10.27 13.10 -11.10
CA SER A 110 9.63 13.97 -10.11
C SER A 110 8.19 14.38 -10.44
N SER A 111 7.66 14.07 -11.63
CA SER A 111 6.36 14.59 -12.08
C SER A 111 5.21 14.13 -11.19
N LEU A 112 5.15 12.85 -10.83
CA LEU A 112 4.06 12.35 -9.97
C LEU A 112 4.19 12.85 -8.52
N PHE A 113 5.41 12.99 -8.02
CA PHE A 113 5.64 13.59 -6.69
C PHE A 113 5.24 15.06 -6.64
N LYS A 114 5.59 15.83 -7.68
CA LYS A 114 5.12 17.21 -7.81
C LYS A 114 3.61 17.29 -7.86
N MET A 115 2.96 16.42 -8.63
CA MET A 115 1.50 16.35 -8.71
C MET A 115 0.87 16.12 -7.33
N MET A 116 1.45 15.24 -6.50
CA MET A 116 0.95 15.01 -5.13
C MET A 116 1.03 16.26 -4.25
N ILE A 117 1.98 17.16 -4.49
CA ILE A 117 2.18 18.39 -3.73
C ILE A 117 1.36 19.55 -4.33
N SER A 118 1.37 19.70 -5.65
CA SER A 118 0.78 20.84 -6.37
C SER A 118 -0.67 20.62 -6.79
N GLY A 119 -1.11 19.37 -6.89
CA GLY A 119 -2.39 18.98 -7.48
C GLY A 119 -2.42 19.00 -9.00
N TRP A 120 -1.34 19.38 -9.68
CA TRP A 120 -1.30 19.55 -11.14
C TRP A 120 -0.49 18.43 -11.83
N TYR A 121 -1.09 17.80 -12.84
CA TYR A 121 -0.44 16.77 -13.66
C TYR A 121 0.44 17.43 -14.74
N GLU A 122 1.76 17.26 -14.64
CA GLU A 122 2.69 17.63 -15.72
C GLU A 122 2.67 16.51 -16.78
N HIS A 123 2.23 16.82 -18.00
CA HIS A 123 2.24 15.92 -19.16
C HIS A 123 3.64 15.68 -19.72
#